data_AF-A0A4R2I3H6-F1
#
_entry.id   AF-A0A4R2I3H6-F1
#
_cell.length_a   1.000
_cell.length_b   1.000
_cell.length_c   1.000
_cell.angle_alpha   90.00
_cell.angle_beta   90.00
_cell.angle_gamma   90.00
#
_symmetry.space_group_name_H-M   'P 1'
#
loop_
_entity.id
_entity.type
_entity.pdbx_description
1 polymer ?
#
loop_
_entity_poly.entity_id
_entity_poly.type
_entity_poly.pdbx_seq_one_letter_code
_entity_poly.pdbx_strand_id
1 'polypeptide(L)' 'MSATVLYMSMSLDGCVAGPNETLQNGLGDGGVRLHEWNLGIPLDQLDGAEG' A
#
# COMPACT_ATOMS: atom_id res chain seq x y z
N MET A 1 -17.69 15.53 23.11
CA MET A 1 -16.35 14.93 22.96
C MET A 1 -16.12 14.66 21.48
N SER A 2 -14.90 14.88 20.99
CA SER A 2 -14.52 14.54 19.61
C SER A 2 -14.01 13.09 19.55
N ALA A 3 -14.23 12.41 18.42
CA ALA A 3 -13.69 11.07 18.18
C ALA A 3 -12.43 11.15 17.28
N THR A 4 -11.45 10.30 17.56
CA THR A 4 -10.30 10.06 16.66
C THR A 4 -10.62 8.84 15.81
N VAL A 5 -10.53 8.97 14.48
CA VAL A 5 -10.85 7.91 13.52
C VAL A 5 -9.63 7.63 12.65
N LEU A 6 -9.34 6.35 12.43
CA LEU A 6 -8.35 5.89 11.44
C LEU A 6 -9.08 5.33 10.22
N TYR A 7 -8.74 5.83 9.05
CA TYR A 7 -9.21 5.32 7.76
C TYR A 7 -8.00 4.93 6.93
N MET A 8 -7.75 3.62 6.78
CA MET A 8 -6.55 3.07 6.17
C MET A 8 -6.88 1.73 5.52
N SER A 9 -6.31 1.45 4.34
CA SER A 9 -6.33 0.12 3.73
C SER A 9 -5.40 -0.83 4.48
N MET A 10 -5.80 -2.09 4.58
CA MET A 10 -5.01 -3.15 5.20
C MET A 10 -5.20 -4.45 4.41
N SER A 11 -4.13 -5.24 4.29
CA SER A 11 -4.21 -6.59 3.74
C SER A 11 -4.98 -7.53 4.66
N LEU A 12 -5.35 -8.72 4.16
CA LEU A 12 -6.12 -9.72 4.92
C LEU A 12 -5.37 -10.24 6.15
N ASP A 13 -4.04 -10.28 6.09
CA ASP A 13 -3.14 -10.74 7.14
C ASP A 13 -2.75 -9.65 8.16
N GLY A 14 -3.21 -8.41 7.99
CA GLY A 14 -3.01 -7.36 9.00
C GLY A 14 -1.96 -6.30 8.67
N CYS A 15 -1.43 -6.28 7.46
CA CYS A 15 -0.32 -5.42 7.07
C CYS A 15 -0.81 -4.17 6.31
N VAL A 16 -0.20 -3.02 6.58
CA VAL A 16 -0.51 -1.74 5.90
C VAL A 16 0.54 -1.37 4.84
N ALA A 17 1.67 -2.06 4.87
CA ALA A 17 2.79 -1.98 3.94
C ALA A 17 3.32 -3.40 3.70
N GLY A 18 3.98 -3.59 2.57
CA GLY A 18 4.76 -4.80 2.29
C GLY A 18 6.06 -4.85 3.08
N PRO A 19 6.79 -5.96 3.03
CA PRO A 19 8.12 -6.08 3.63
C PRO A 19 9.16 -5.19 2.93
N ASN A 20 10.33 -5.01 3.55
CA ASN A 20 11.47 -4.26 2.99
C ASN A 20 11.18 -2.77 2.74
N GLU A 21 10.40 -2.16 3.62
CA GLU A 21 10.12 -0.74 3.60
C GLU A 21 11.38 0.09 3.86
N THR A 22 11.60 1.10 3.01
CA THR A 22 12.71 2.05 3.14
C THR A 22 12.25 3.44 2.73
N LEU A 23 13.10 4.46 2.89
CA LEU A 23 12.79 5.82 2.41
C LEU A 23 12.55 5.84 0.89
N GLN A 24 13.21 4.95 0.15
CA GLN A 24 13.08 4.80 -1.30
C GLN A 24 11.98 3.79 -1.70
N ASN A 25 11.58 2.91 -0.78
CA ASN A 25 10.53 1.90 -0.96
C ASN A 25 9.44 2.07 0.11
N GLY A 26 8.74 3.21 0.09
CA GLY A 26 7.90 3.64 1.22
C GLY A 26 6.71 2.74 1.54
N LEU A 27 6.22 1.98 0.56
CA LEU A 27 5.11 1.03 0.75
C LEU A 27 5.58 -0.40 0.98
N GLY A 28 6.88 -0.67 0.88
CA GLY A 28 7.41 -2.02 0.85
C GLY A 28 7.01 -2.80 -0.41
N ASP A 29 7.58 -3.99 -0.54
CA ASP A 29 7.40 -4.85 -1.71
C ASP A 29 5.94 -5.32 -1.82
N GLY A 30 5.32 -5.10 -2.98
CA GLY A 30 3.89 -5.41 -3.19
C GLY A 30 2.91 -4.48 -2.46
N GLY A 31 3.39 -3.49 -1.68
CA GLY A 31 2.53 -2.57 -0.94
C GLY A 31 1.67 -1.68 -1.83
N VAL A 32 2.13 -1.36 -3.05
CA VAL A 32 1.36 -0.57 -4.02
C VAL A 32 0.03 -1.24 -4.37
N ARG A 33 -0.01 -2.57 -4.48
CA ARG A 33 -1.24 -3.31 -4.82
C ARG A 33 -2.36 -3.12 -3.79
N LEU A 34 -2.02 -2.96 -2.50
CA LEU A 34 -3.00 -2.64 -1.45
C LEU A 34 -3.54 -1.20 -1.57
N HIS A 35 -2.74 -0.29 -2.12
CA HIS A 35 -3.02 1.16 -2.18
C HIS A 35 -3.45 1.64 -3.59
N GLU A 36 -3.47 0.75 -4.59
CA GLU A 36 -3.73 1.06 -6.00
C GLU A 36 -5.02 1.88 -6.20
N TRP A 37 -6.07 1.50 -5.47
CA TRP A 37 -7.40 2.10 -5.56
C TRP A 37 -7.43 3.59 -5.19
N ASN A 38 -6.51 4.03 -4.33
CA ASN A 38 -6.44 5.41 -3.85
C ASN A 38 -5.30 6.22 -4.52
N LEU A 39 -4.20 5.55 -4.88
CA LEU A 39 -3.04 6.22 -5.46
C LEU A 39 -3.24 6.59 -6.94
N GLY A 40 -4.25 6.03 -7.60
CA GLY A 40 -4.55 6.35 -9.00
C GLY A 40 -3.44 5.91 -9.95
N ILE A 41 -2.67 4.90 -9.57
CA ILE A 41 -1.60 4.34 -10.39
C ILE A 41 -2.26 3.43 -11.44
N PRO A 42 -1.98 3.63 -12.74
CA PRO A 42 -2.50 2.77 -13.80
C PRO A 42 -2.13 1.29 -13.59
N LEU A 43 -3.10 0.38 -13.73
CA LEU A 43 -2.90 -1.07 -13.52
C LEU A 43 -1.81 -1.67 -14.42
N ASP A 44 -1.59 -1.08 -15.60
CA ASP A 44 -0.53 -1.48 -16.54
C ASP A 44 0.89 -1.13 -16.08
N GLN A 45 1.03 -0.24 -15.09
CA GLN A 45 2.31 0.08 -14.44
C GLN A 45 2.63 -0.86 -13.27
N LEU A 46 1.72 -1.77 -12.91
CA LEU A 46 1.88 -2.71 -11.78
C LEU A 46 2.44 -4.08 -12.21
N ASP A 47 2.22 -4.49 -13.46
CA ASP A 47 2.70 -5.80 -13.97
C ASP A 47 4.24 -5.93 -13.99
N GLY A 48 4.98 -4.83 -13.88
CA GLY A 48 6.45 -4.80 -13.87
C GLY A 48 7.11 -4.75 -12.48
N ALA A 49 6.33 -4.66 -11.40
CA ALA A 49 6.84 -4.47 -10.02
C ALA A 49 6.84 -5.75 -9.17
N GLU A 50 6.42 -6.88 -9.73
CA GLU A 50 6.31 -8.19 -9.06
C GLU A 50 7.57 -9.07 -9.26
N GLY A 51 8.69 -8.47 -9.69
CA GLY A 51 9.96 -9.17 -10.00
C GLY A 51 11.02 -9.05 -8.92
#